data_AF-A0A8C1WFD0-F1
#
_entry.id   AF-A0A8C1WFD0-F1
#
_cell.length_a   1.000
_cell.length_b   1.000
_cell.length_c   1.000
_cell.angle_alpha   90.00
_cell.angle_beta   90.00
_cell.angle_gamma   90.00
#
_symmetry.space_group_name_H-M   'P 1'
#
loop_
_entity.id
_entity.type
_entity.pdbx_description
1 polymer ?
#
loop_
_entity_poly.entity_id
_entity_poly.type
_entity_poly.pdbx_seq_one_letter_code
_entity_poly.pdbx_strand_id
1 'polypeptide(L)'
;MQFMLLFSRQGKLRLQKWYVPLSDTQKKKISREVIQIVLVCELDIIFNFEKAYYILDEFILGGEAQETSKKNVLKAIEQADMLQEEAETPRSVLEEIGLT
;
A
#
# COMPACT_ATOMS: atom_id res chain seq x y z
N MET A 1 -12.21 6.51 -5.56
CA MET A 1 -12.07 5.11 -6.03
C MET A 1 -11.31 5.12 -7.36
N GLN A 2 -9.98 5.00 -7.33
CA GLN A 2 -9.12 5.09 -8.53
C GLN A 2 -8.94 3.75 -9.25
N PHE A 3 -9.15 2.62 -8.57
CA PHE A 3 -9.13 1.29 -9.15
C PHE A 3 -9.97 0.30 -8.30
N MET A 4 -10.12 -0.91 -8.81
CA MET A 4 -10.76 -2.05 -8.15
C MET A 4 -10.02 -3.32 -8.56
N LEU A 5 -9.48 -4.03 -7.59
CA LEU A 5 -8.79 -5.30 -7.79
C LEU A 5 -9.59 -6.42 -7.11
N LEU A 6 -9.82 -7.51 -7.84
CA LEU A 6 -10.49 -8.70 -7.34
C LEU A 6 -9.54 -9.89 -7.43
N PHE A 7 -9.23 -10.49 -6.30
CA PHE A 7 -8.39 -11.67 -6.19
C PHE A 7 -9.24 -12.90 -5.92
N SER A 8 -8.91 -14.03 -6.55
CA SER A 8 -9.48 -15.33 -6.17
C SER A 8 -8.90 -15.79 -4.84
N ARG A 9 -9.56 -16.77 -4.20
CA ARG A 9 -9.03 -17.46 -3.00
C ARG A 9 -7.61 -18.04 -3.17
N GLN A 10 -7.13 -18.20 -4.39
CA GLN A 10 -5.78 -18.70 -4.72
C GLN A 10 -4.79 -17.55 -5.02
N GLY A 11 -5.09 -16.31 -4.63
CA GLY A 11 -4.25 -15.13 -4.94
C GLY A 11 -4.25 -14.68 -6.41
N LYS A 12 -4.90 -15.42 -7.31
CA LYS A 12 -4.96 -15.05 -8.75
C LYS A 12 -5.86 -13.85 -8.96
N LEU A 13 -5.35 -12.80 -9.61
CA LEU A 13 -6.13 -11.63 -10.01
C LEU A 13 -7.19 -12.03 -11.06
N ARG A 14 -8.47 -11.84 -10.73
CA ARG A 14 -9.63 -12.23 -11.55
C ARG A 14 -10.30 -11.05 -12.23
N LEU A 15 -10.27 -9.89 -11.58
CA LEU A 15 -10.77 -8.64 -12.14
C LEU A 15 -9.81 -7.53 -11.76
N GLN A 16 -9.51 -6.67 -12.72
CA GLN A 16 -8.89 -5.39 -12.44
C GLN A 16 -9.66 -4.33 -13.23
N LYS A 17 -10.10 -3.28 -12.54
CA LYS A 17 -10.73 -2.12 -13.15
C LYS A 17 -9.96 -0.90 -12.70
N TRP A 18 -9.35 -0.20 -13.65
CA TRP A 18 -8.58 1.00 -13.41
C TRP A 18 -9.39 2.18 -13.92
N TYR A 19 -9.63 3.18 -13.07
CA TYR A 19 -10.33 4.41 -13.42
C TYR A 19 -9.35 5.52 -13.84
N VAL A 20 -8.11 5.13 -14.15
CA VAL A 20 -6.97 6.01 -14.43
C VAL A 20 -6.34 5.62 -15.78
N PRO A 21 -5.93 6.60 -16.63
CA PRO A 21 -5.36 6.34 -17.96
C PRO A 21 -3.90 5.87 -17.88
N LEU A 22 -3.64 4.74 -17.20
CA LEU A 22 -2.34 4.07 -17.21
C LEU A 22 -2.21 3.12 -18.40
N SER A 23 -1.00 2.98 -18.94
CA SER A 23 -0.71 1.96 -19.97
C SER A 23 -0.87 0.55 -19.41
N ASP A 24 -1.22 -0.42 -20.26
CA ASP A 24 -1.39 -1.81 -19.82
C ASP A 24 -0.10 -2.42 -19.25
N THR A 25 1.06 -1.94 -19.71
CA THR A 25 2.37 -2.35 -19.18
C THR A 25 2.56 -1.85 -17.75
N GLN A 26 2.22 -0.58 -17.46
CA GLN A 26 2.30 -0.02 -16.12
C GLN A 26 1.31 -0.69 -15.17
N LYS A 27 0.06 -0.88 -15.60
CA LYS A 27 -0.97 -1.59 -14.81
C LYS A 27 -0.48 -2.97 -14.40
N LYS A 28 0.04 -3.76 -15.35
CA LYS A 28 0.58 -5.10 -15.09
C LYS A 28 1.80 -5.06 -14.16
N LYS A 29 2.68 -4.07 -14.32
CA LYS A 29 3.86 -3.88 -13.46
C LYS A 29 3.44 -3.58 -12.02
N ILE A 30 2.60 -2.56 -11.82
CA ILE A 30 2.11 -2.13 -10.50
C ILE A 30 1.35 -3.26 -9.83
N SER A 31 0.42 -3.93 -10.52
CA SER A 31 -0.29 -5.09 -9.97
C SER A 31 0.67 -6.17 -9.48
N ARG A 32 1.68 -6.52 -10.28
CA ARG A 32 2.67 -7.54 -9.90
C ARG A 32 3.48 -7.11 -8.68
N GLU A 33 3.92 -5.86 -8.64
CA GLU A 33 4.74 -5.35 -7.54
C GLU A 33 3.95 -5.28 -6.24
N VAL A 34 2.72 -4.78 -6.27
CA VAL A 34 1.83 -4.72 -5.09
C VAL A 34 1.54 -6.12 -4.56
N ILE A 35 1.18 -7.06 -5.44
CA ILE A 35 1.03 -8.48 -5.10
C ILE A 35 2.30 -8.97 -4.39
N GLN A 36 3.48 -8.72 -4.94
CA GLN A 36 4.74 -9.18 -4.36
C GLN A 36 5.12 -8.50 -3.04
N ILE A 37 4.69 -7.25 -2.80
CA ILE A 37 4.99 -6.52 -1.55
C ILE A 37 4.03 -6.97 -0.44
N VAL A 38 2.75 -7.17 -0.76
CA VAL A 38 1.71 -7.53 0.22
C VAL A 38 1.70 -9.04 0.52
N LEU A 39 2.01 -9.88 -0.46
CA LEU A 39 1.92 -11.33 -0.33
C LEU A 39 3.24 -11.93 0.14
N VAL A 40 3.35 -12.23 1.43
CA VAL A 40 4.38 -13.13 1.97
C VAL A 40 4.00 -14.59 1.65
N CYS A 41 2.68 -14.88 1.56
CA CYS A 41 2.03 -16.08 1.03
C CYS A 41 0.82 -15.70 0.15
N GLU A 42 0.32 -16.60 -0.73
CA GLU A 42 -0.75 -16.32 -1.73
C GLU A 42 -2.08 -15.75 -1.18
N LEU A 43 -2.29 -15.76 0.14
CA LEU A 43 -3.55 -15.37 0.80
C LEU A 43 -3.52 -13.99 1.47
N ASP A 44 -2.36 -13.37 1.66
CA ASP A 44 -2.20 -12.25 2.58
C ASP A 44 -2.83 -10.93 2.09
N ILE A 45 -3.01 -10.76 0.78
CA ILE A 45 -3.63 -9.54 0.21
C ILE A 45 -5.11 -9.39 0.58
N ILE A 46 -5.78 -10.51 0.89
CA ILE A 46 -7.19 -10.50 1.33
C ILE A 46 -7.28 -10.03 2.78
N PHE A 47 -6.35 -10.47 3.63
CA PHE A 47 -6.31 -10.11 5.05
C PHE A 47 -5.70 -8.73 5.29
N ASN A 48 -4.76 -8.30 4.44
CA ASN A 48 -4.06 -7.03 4.55
C ASN A 48 -4.45 -6.08 3.40
N PHE A 49 -5.75 -5.99 3.09
CA PHE A 49 -6.23 -5.15 1.99
C PHE A 49 -5.90 -3.67 2.23
N GLU A 50 -5.96 -3.18 3.47
CA GLU A 50 -5.59 -1.80 3.83
C GLU A 50 -4.14 -1.51 3.46
N LYS A 51 -3.21 -2.41 3.83
CA LYS A 51 -1.80 -2.31 3.44
C LYS A 51 -1.63 -2.32 1.92
N ALA A 52 -2.40 -3.14 1.20
CA ALA A 52 -2.37 -3.15 -0.25
C ALA A 52 -2.80 -1.81 -0.87
N TYR A 53 -3.82 -1.15 -0.30
CA TYR A 53 -4.24 0.18 -0.73
C TYR A 53 -3.19 1.24 -0.43
N TYR A 54 -2.60 1.25 0.77
CA TYR A 54 -1.50 2.17 1.10
C TYR A 54 -0.31 2.03 0.14
N ILE A 55 0.09 0.80 -0.16
CA ILE A 55 1.16 0.54 -1.12
C ILE A 55 0.77 1.03 -2.51
N LEU A 56 -0.49 0.84 -2.93
CA LEU A 56 -0.98 1.28 -4.23
C LEU A 56 -1.01 2.81 -4.37
N ASP A 57 -1.33 3.51 -3.29
CA ASP A 57 -1.35 4.98 -3.27
C ASP A 57 0.07 5.56 -3.42
N GLU A 58 1.11 4.88 -2.94
CA GLU A 58 2.51 5.26 -3.23
C GLU A 58 2.86 5.14 -4.72
N PHE A 59 2.25 4.20 -5.44
CA PHE A 59 2.45 4.06 -6.89
C PHE A 59 1.66 5.08 -7.70
N ILE A 60 0.47 5.48 -7.24
CA ILE A 60 -0.49 6.26 -8.02
C ILE A 60 -1.12 7.35 -7.15
N LEU A 61 -1.01 8.61 -7.58
CA LEU A 61 -1.65 9.73 -6.91
C LEU A 61 -2.30 10.65 -7.94
N GLY A 62 -3.48 11.17 -7.62
CA GLY A 62 -4.19 12.11 -8.50
C GLY A 62 -4.60 11.55 -9.87
N GLY A 63 -4.54 10.23 -10.08
CA GLY A 63 -4.76 9.64 -11.39
C GLY A 63 -3.54 9.68 -12.32
N GLU A 64 -2.34 9.83 -11.75
CA GLU A 64 -1.09 9.68 -12.48
C GLU A 64 -0.15 8.77 -11.69
N ALA A 65 0.87 8.22 -12.36
CA ALA A 65 1.90 7.44 -11.67
C ALA A 65 2.75 8.41 -10.83
N GLN A 66 2.81 8.20 -9.52
CA GLN A 66 3.63 8.99 -8.61
C GLN A 66 5.05 8.41 -8.58
N GLU A 67 5.18 7.16 -8.13
CA GLU A 67 6.44 6.44 -8.06
C GLU A 67 6.34 5.14 -8.88
N THR A 68 7.41 4.82 -9.61
CA THR A 68 7.48 3.63 -10.48
C THR A 68 8.60 2.66 -10.09
N SER A 69 9.44 3.08 -9.14
CA SER A 69 10.51 2.29 -8.54
C SER A 69 10.00 1.58 -7.28
N LYS A 70 9.87 0.25 -7.36
CA LYS A 70 9.60 -0.60 -6.20
C LYS A 70 10.47 -0.28 -4.99
N LYS A 71 11.75 0.02 -5.21
CA LYS A 71 12.72 0.31 -4.15
C LYS A 71 12.37 1.59 -3.40
N ASN A 72 11.87 2.60 -4.11
CA ASN A 72 11.48 3.87 -3.50
C ASN A 72 10.16 3.70 -2.75
N VAL A 73 9.19 2.98 -3.33
CA VAL A 73 7.93 2.64 -2.66
C VAL A 73 8.19 1.89 -1.34
N LEU A 74 9.06 0.87 -1.34
CA LEU A 74 9.41 0.15 -0.11
C LEU A 74 10.01 1.04 0.98
N LYS A 75 10.86 2.00 0.59
CA LYS A 75 11.43 2.97 1.54
C LYS A 75 10.37 3.93 2.09
N ALA A 76 9.46 4.38 1.24
CA ALA A 76 8.37 5.27 1.66
C ALA A 76 7.44 4.56 2.64
N ILE A 77 7.12 3.29 2.40
CA ILE A 77 6.33 2.45 3.32
C ILE A 77 7.05 2.28 4.66
N GLU A 78 8.34 1.95 4.65
CA GLU A 78 9.13 1.80 5.89
C GLU A 78 9.16 3.10 6.70
N GLN A 79 9.30 4.25 6.03
CA GLN A 79 9.25 5.56 6.68
C GLN A 79 7.85 5.88 7.23
N ALA A 80 6.78 5.52 6.51
CA ALA A 80 5.41 5.70 6.97
C ALA A 80 5.10 4.83 8.20
N ASP A 81 5.51 3.56 8.18
CA ASP A 81 5.36 2.63 9.30
C ASP A 81 6.10 3.16 10.54
N MET A 82 7.35 3.66 10.39
CA MET A 82 8.11 4.27 11.50
C MET A 82 7.43 5.51 12.09
N LEU A 83 6.90 6.39 11.23
CA LEU A 83 6.19 7.60 11.68
C LEU A 83 4.88 7.26 12.40
N GLN A 84 4.19 6.23 11.95
CA GLN A 84 2.98 5.75 12.62
C GLN A 84 3.31 5.17 13.99
N GLU A 85 4.37 4.36 14.11
CA GLU A 85 4.86 3.86 15.40
C GLU A 85 5.25 5.01 16.35
N GLU A 86 5.97 6.03 15.86
CA GLU A 86 6.33 7.22 16.65
C GLU A 86 5.08 8.00 17.13
N ALA A 87 4.05 8.12 16.28
CA ALA A 87 2.80 8.78 16.65
C ALA A 87 1.94 7.97 17.65
N GLU A 88 2.10 6.64 17.65
CA GLU A 88 1.44 5.72 18.58
C GLU A 88 2.23 5.55 19.90
N THR A 89 3.49 6.00 19.98
CA THR A 89 4.23 6.05 21.26
C THR A 89 3.53 7.01 22.23
N PRO A 90 3.28 6.60 23.50
CA PRO A 90 2.49 7.38 24.43
C PRO A 90 3.31 8.54 25.01
N ARG A 91 3.57 9.56 24.20
CA ARG A 91 3.92 10.89 24.69
C ARG A 91 2.77 11.53 25.48
N SER A 92 1.54 11.03 25.30
CA SER A 92 0.36 11.41 26.09
C SER A 92 0.40 10.95 27.55
N VAL A 93 1.03 9.81 27.88
CA VAL A 93 1.03 9.31 29.27
C VAL A 93 1.99 10.11 30.15
N LEU A 94 3.07 10.66 29.58
CA LEU A 94 4.03 11.51 30.31
C LEU A 94 3.52 12.95 30.51
N GLU A 95 2.71 13.47 29.58
CA GLU A 95 2.03 14.76 29.75
C GLU A 95 0.79 14.64 30.68
N GLU A 96 0.10 13.49 30.72
CA GLU A 96 -1.03 13.25 31.65
C GLU A 96 -0.61 13.10 33.12
N ILE A 97 0.62 12.63 33.41
CA ILE A 97 1.14 12.55 34.79
C ILE A 97 1.77 13.86 35.28
N GLY A 98 1.71 14.93 34.48
CA GLY A 98 2.04 16.29 34.92
C GLY A 98 3.48 16.51 35.37
N LEU A 99 4.47 15.94 34.67
CA LEU A 99 5.88 16.08 35.04
C LEU A 99 6.68 17.12 34.23
N THR A 100 6.03 18.17 33.74
CA THR A 100 6.67 19.42 33.28
C THR A 100 5.79 20.62 33.59
#